data_AF-F5T3E8-F1
#
_entry.id   AF-F5T3E8-F1
#
_cell.length_a   1.000
_cell.length_b   1.000
_cell.length_c   1.000
_cell.angle_alpha   90.00
_cell.angle_beta   90.00
_cell.angle_gamma   90.00
#
_symmetry.space_group_name_H-M   'P 1'
#
loop_
_entity.id
_entity.type
_entity.pdbx_description
1 polymer ?
#
loop_
_entity_poly.entity_id
_entity_poly.type
_entity_poly.pdbx_seq_one_letter_code
_entity_poly.pdbx_strand_id
1 'polypeptide(L)'
;MLFQLKSIKPVLLSATLLLISAPSVFADDKPYTVTNGNELDASSYAGFKLYRNFCARCHGTYGQGMVGPNLAESLKVISKDEFFNTVEHGKTGTIGSMPAWSSNAKVMKGREDIYNYLKARADGAIGEVKPKKAN
;
A
#
# COMPACT_ATOMS: atom_id res chain seq x y z
N MET A 1 -65.15 30.01 -44.14
CA MET A 1 -64.32 30.55 -45.24
C MET A 1 -63.02 31.08 -44.65
N LEU A 2 -61.89 30.67 -45.25
CA LEU A 2 -60.58 31.34 -45.28
C LEU A 2 -59.67 31.31 -44.03
N PHE A 3 -58.77 30.32 -44.06
CA PHE A 3 -57.31 30.37 -43.84
C PHE A 3 -56.68 31.57 -43.10
N GLN A 4 -55.81 31.26 -42.12
CA GLN A 4 -54.42 31.77 -42.09
C GLN A 4 -53.54 30.79 -41.27
N LEU A 5 -52.93 29.78 -41.92
CA LEU A 5 -51.79 29.06 -41.33
C LEU A 5 -50.53 29.91 -41.44
N LYS A 6 -49.94 30.28 -40.31
CA LYS A 6 -48.67 30.99 -40.23
C LYS A 6 -47.53 29.97 -40.22
N SER A 7 -46.64 30.09 -41.21
CA SER A 7 -45.48 29.22 -41.45
C SER A 7 -44.50 29.23 -40.27
N ILE A 8 -44.20 28.06 -39.71
CA ILE A 8 -43.18 27.86 -38.66
C ILE A 8 -41.99 27.17 -39.32
N LYS A 9 -40.85 27.84 -39.39
CA LYS A 9 -39.59 27.26 -39.88
C LYS A 9 -38.95 26.42 -38.77
N PRO A 10 -38.53 25.17 -39.02
CA PRO A 10 -37.82 24.38 -38.02
C PRO A 10 -36.37 24.86 -37.94
N VAL A 11 -36.01 25.47 -36.81
CA VAL A 11 -34.60 25.72 -36.47
C VAL A 11 -34.05 24.43 -35.88
N LEU A 12 -33.23 23.73 -36.67
CA LEU A 12 -32.43 22.59 -36.25
C LEU A 12 -31.39 23.06 -35.23
N LEU A 13 -31.59 22.73 -33.95
CA LEU A 13 -30.61 22.96 -32.90
C LEU A 13 -29.78 21.69 -32.71
N SER A 14 -28.63 21.61 -33.39
CA SER A 14 -27.63 20.56 -33.15
C SER A 14 -27.01 20.75 -31.77
N ALA A 15 -27.37 19.91 -30.82
CA ALA A 15 -26.66 19.78 -29.55
C ALA A 15 -25.43 18.89 -29.74
N THR A 16 -24.27 19.50 -29.95
CA THR A 16 -22.98 18.79 -29.90
C THR A 16 -22.63 18.49 -28.44
N LEU A 17 -22.89 17.24 -28.04
CA LEU A 17 -22.49 16.70 -26.74
C LEU A 17 -20.96 16.50 -26.73
N LEU A 18 -20.20 17.44 -26.16
CA LEU A 18 -18.79 17.23 -25.86
C LEU A 18 -18.68 16.20 -24.71
N LEU A 19 -18.34 14.97 -25.05
CA LEU A 19 -17.88 13.95 -24.10
C LEU A 19 -16.48 14.34 -23.63
N ILE A 20 -16.40 15.03 -22.48
CA ILE A 20 -15.14 15.22 -21.77
C ILE A 20 -14.79 13.86 -21.14
N SER A 21 -13.90 13.10 -21.77
CA SER A 21 -13.31 11.91 -21.15
C SER A 21 -12.34 12.37 -20.07
N ALA A 22 -12.79 12.40 -18.82
CA ALA A 22 -11.89 12.52 -17.69
C ALA A 22 -10.95 11.30 -17.67
N PRO A 23 -9.63 11.47 -17.58
CA PRO A 23 -8.73 10.35 -17.39
C PRO A 23 -9.00 9.77 -16.00
N SER A 24 -9.54 8.55 -15.95
CA SER A 24 -9.57 7.74 -14.74
C SER A 24 -8.13 7.37 -14.37
N VAL A 25 -7.50 8.20 -13.55
CA VAL A 25 -6.25 7.82 -12.87
C VAL A 25 -6.65 6.80 -11.82
N PHE A 26 -6.52 5.51 -12.12
CA PHE A 26 -6.58 4.46 -11.11
C PHE A 26 -5.43 4.71 -10.14
N ALA A 27 -5.72 5.34 -9.01
CA ALA A 27 -4.79 5.37 -7.90
C ALA A 27 -4.59 3.91 -7.47
N ASP A 28 -3.35 3.45 -7.55
CA ASP A 28 -2.94 2.17 -6.99
C ASP A 28 -3.18 2.27 -5.48
N ASP A 29 -4.11 1.48 -4.92
CA ASP A 29 -4.54 1.49 -3.51
C ASP A 29 -3.43 0.93 -2.59
N LYS A 30 -2.24 1.54 -2.68
CA LYS A 30 -1.07 1.16 -1.90
C LYS A 30 -1.31 1.55 -0.45
N PRO A 31 -0.95 0.68 0.51
CA PRO A 31 -1.16 0.96 1.92
C PRO A 31 -0.10 1.93 2.49
N TYR A 32 0.64 2.62 1.62
CA TYR A 32 1.74 3.51 1.97
C TYR A 32 1.84 4.65 0.95
N THR A 33 2.46 5.75 1.36
CA THR A 33 2.89 6.83 0.48
C THR A 33 4.39 7.07 0.64
N VAL A 34 5.08 7.29 -0.48
CA VAL A 34 6.50 7.68 -0.52
C VAL A 34 6.63 9.02 -1.23
N THR A 35 7.36 9.93 -0.60
CA THR A 35 7.80 11.20 -1.18
C THR A 35 9.33 11.25 -1.18
N ASN A 36 9.92 12.11 -2.01
CA ASN A 36 11.37 12.36 -2.03
C ASN A 36 12.26 11.10 -2.06
N GLY A 37 11.76 10.01 -2.67
CA GLY A 37 12.43 8.72 -2.83
C GLY A 37 12.54 7.84 -1.56
N ASN A 38 12.45 8.40 -0.34
CA ASN A 38 12.51 7.60 0.89
C ASN A 38 11.77 8.20 2.11
N GLU A 39 10.91 9.19 1.91
CA GLU A 39 10.08 9.79 2.95
C GLU A 39 8.72 9.10 2.99
N LEU A 40 8.50 8.32 4.05
CA LEU A 40 7.28 7.58 4.29
C LEU A 40 6.22 8.44 4.97
N ASP A 41 4.96 8.15 4.69
CA ASP A 41 3.84 8.63 5.51
C ASP A 41 4.00 8.24 6.99
N ALA A 42 3.20 8.85 7.86
CA ALA A 42 3.31 8.68 9.30
C ALA A 42 3.11 7.23 9.78
N SER A 43 2.19 6.48 9.17
CA SER A 43 1.89 5.09 9.50
C SER A 43 3.04 4.19 9.08
N SER A 44 3.45 4.26 7.81
CA SER A 44 4.57 3.48 7.28
C SER A 44 5.88 3.79 8.02
N TYR A 45 6.13 5.06 8.40
CA TYR A 45 7.28 5.40 9.22
C TYR A 45 7.18 4.87 10.66
N ALA A 46 5.99 4.80 11.26
CA ALA A 46 5.77 4.12 12.53
C ALA A 46 6.08 2.62 12.41
N GLY A 47 5.68 2.02 11.30
CA GLY A 47 5.97 0.64 10.92
C GLY A 47 7.47 0.35 10.86
N PHE A 48 8.24 1.22 10.21
CA PHE A 48 9.71 1.13 10.20
C PHE A 48 10.30 1.07 11.62
N LYS A 49 9.83 1.93 12.54
CA LYS A 49 10.33 1.95 13.93
C LYS A 49 10.00 0.65 14.66
N LEU A 50 8.78 0.14 14.51
CA LEU A 50 8.38 -1.14 15.11
C LEU A 50 9.18 -2.31 14.52
N TYR A 51 9.31 -2.35 13.19
CA TYR A 51 10.12 -3.35 12.48
C TYR A 51 11.56 -3.38 13.00
N ARG A 52 12.19 -2.20 13.14
CA ARG A 52 13.56 -2.08 13.66
C ARG A 52 13.72 -2.63 15.07
N ASN A 53 12.70 -2.45 15.91
CA ASN A 53 12.74 -2.89 17.30
C ASN A 53 12.48 -4.39 17.48
N PHE A 54 11.62 -4.98 16.66
CA PHE A 54 11.11 -6.35 16.92
C PHE A 54 11.50 -7.38 15.87
N CYS A 55 11.72 -6.98 14.61
CA CYS A 55 11.82 -7.91 13.49
C CYS A 55 13.23 -7.94 12.88
N ALA A 56 13.90 -6.79 12.86
CA ALA A 56 15.13 -6.59 12.10
C ALA A 56 16.31 -7.45 12.54
N ARG A 57 16.31 -7.94 13.80
CA ARG A 57 17.36 -8.85 14.30
C ARG A 57 17.45 -10.15 13.49
N CYS A 58 16.32 -10.63 12.95
CA CYS A 58 16.28 -11.86 12.18
C CYS A 58 16.13 -11.57 10.68
N HIS A 59 15.34 -10.56 10.30
CA HIS A 59 15.00 -10.27 8.91
C HIS A 59 15.88 -9.18 8.26
N GLY A 60 16.97 -8.79 8.91
CA GLY A 60 17.90 -7.77 8.41
C GLY A 60 17.42 -6.34 8.68
N THR A 61 18.32 -5.37 8.48
CA THR A 61 18.09 -3.99 8.91
C THR A 61 16.86 -3.34 8.25
N TYR A 62 16.57 -3.71 7.00
CA TYR A 62 15.51 -3.15 6.18
C TYR A 62 14.52 -4.19 5.60
N GLY A 63 14.64 -5.46 5.98
CA GLY A 63 13.77 -6.54 5.50
C GLY A 63 14.42 -7.45 4.46
N GLN A 64 15.69 -7.23 4.11
CA GLN A 64 16.41 -7.96 3.08
C GLN A 64 16.82 -9.41 3.46
N GLY A 65 16.47 -9.85 4.67
CA GLY A 65 16.78 -11.18 5.17
C GLY A 65 18.16 -11.26 5.85
N MET A 66 18.30 -12.25 6.74
CA MET A 66 19.56 -12.62 7.38
C MET A 66 19.42 -14.05 7.92
N VAL A 67 19.01 -14.21 9.18
CA VAL A 67 18.68 -15.50 9.78
C VAL A 67 17.28 -15.94 9.34
N GLY A 68 16.34 -14.98 9.30
CA GLY A 68 15.02 -15.15 8.72
C GLY A 68 15.00 -14.78 7.23
N PRO A 69 13.91 -15.13 6.51
CA PRO A 69 13.77 -14.86 5.09
C PRO A 69 13.76 -13.37 4.78
N ASN A 70 14.05 -13.05 3.52
CA ASN A 70 13.86 -11.71 2.96
C ASN A 70 12.37 -11.39 2.88
N LEU A 71 11.94 -10.44 3.70
CA LEU A 71 10.54 -10.01 3.78
C LEU A 71 10.14 -9.11 2.60
N ALA A 72 11.07 -8.35 2.02
CA ALA A 72 10.79 -7.57 0.81
C ALA A 72 10.47 -8.50 -0.37
N GLU A 73 11.09 -9.67 -0.46
CA GLU A 73 10.70 -10.69 -1.44
C GLU A 73 9.46 -11.48 -1.02
N SER A 74 9.32 -11.82 0.27
CA SER A 74 8.18 -12.61 0.76
C SER A 74 6.84 -11.88 0.56
N LEU A 75 6.78 -10.56 0.79
CA LEU A 75 5.55 -9.76 0.65
C LEU A 75 5.15 -9.50 -0.83
N LYS A 76 5.93 -9.98 -1.80
CA LYS A 76 5.49 -10.04 -3.21
C LYS A 76 4.57 -11.23 -3.48
N VAL A 77 4.66 -12.27 -2.64
CA VAL A 77 3.97 -13.56 -2.89
C VAL A 77 2.91 -13.87 -1.83
N ILE A 78 3.11 -13.46 -0.58
CA ILE A 78 2.13 -13.69 0.49
C ILE A 78 1.09 -12.59 0.54
N SER A 79 -0.14 -12.97 0.87
CA SER A 79 -1.21 -12.05 1.20
C SER A 79 -0.98 -11.32 2.53
N LYS A 80 -1.72 -10.23 2.75
CA LYS A 80 -1.74 -9.52 4.02
C LYS A 80 -2.24 -10.39 5.17
N ASP A 81 -3.25 -11.22 4.91
CA ASP A 81 -3.81 -12.12 5.92
C ASP A 81 -2.80 -13.19 6.34
N GLU A 82 -2.04 -13.76 5.39
CA GLU A 82 -0.95 -14.68 5.71
C GLU A 82 0.17 -14.00 6.51
N PHE A 83 0.50 -12.76 6.17
CA PHE A 83 1.44 -11.96 6.95
C PHE A 83 0.95 -11.76 8.39
N PHE A 84 -0.31 -11.35 8.59
CA PHE A 84 -0.88 -11.17 9.93
C PHE A 84 -0.99 -12.46 10.71
N ASN A 85 -1.41 -13.54 10.07
CA ASN A 85 -1.47 -14.84 10.72
C ASN A 85 -0.08 -15.29 11.18
N THR A 86 0.95 -15.11 10.34
CA THR A 86 2.34 -15.45 10.66
C THR A 86 2.90 -14.57 11.78
N VAL A 87 2.63 -13.26 11.78
CA VAL A 87 3.06 -12.36 12.87
C VAL A 87 2.38 -12.75 14.19
N GLU A 88 1.09 -13.02 14.15
CA GLU A 88 0.31 -13.34 15.35
C GLU A 88 0.71 -14.68 15.97
N HIS A 89 0.80 -15.74 15.16
CA HIS A 89 0.96 -17.11 15.62
C HIS A 89 2.39 -17.64 15.50
N GLY A 90 3.30 -16.89 14.86
CA GLY A 90 4.62 -17.36 14.52
C GLY A 90 4.59 -18.39 13.38
N LYS A 91 5.75 -18.95 13.05
CA LYS A 91 5.88 -20.00 12.04
C LYS A 91 7.15 -20.81 12.25
N THR A 92 7.00 -22.12 12.33
CA THR A 92 8.14 -23.05 12.29
C THR A 92 8.27 -23.63 10.89
N GLY A 93 9.50 -23.65 10.39
CA GLY A 93 9.83 -24.23 9.10
C GLY A 93 11.25 -24.81 9.09
N THR A 94 11.70 -25.18 7.90
CA THR A 94 13.01 -25.81 7.70
C THR A 94 14.20 -24.91 8.06
N ILE A 95 14.02 -23.59 7.97
CA ILE A 95 15.06 -22.59 8.25
C ILE A 95 15.07 -22.08 9.71
N GLY A 96 14.12 -22.54 10.54
CA GLY A 96 14.02 -22.14 11.93
C GLY A 96 12.58 -21.85 12.38
N SER A 97 12.45 -21.18 13.53
CA SER A 97 11.16 -20.80 14.13
C SER A 97 11.07 -19.30 14.34
N MET A 98 10.06 -18.68 13.74
CA MET A 98 9.63 -17.33 14.06
C MET A 98 8.69 -17.38 15.27
N PRO A 99 8.97 -16.62 16.35
CA PRO A 99 8.10 -16.59 17.52
C PRO A 99 6.75 -15.94 17.19
N ALA A 100 5.72 -16.34 17.94
CA ALA A 100 4.42 -15.68 17.95
C ALA A 100 4.51 -14.31 18.63
N TRP A 101 3.81 -13.31 18.08
CA TRP A 101 3.75 -11.96 18.65
C TRP A 101 2.41 -11.60 19.29
N SER A 102 1.46 -12.54 19.35
CA SER A 102 0.12 -12.33 19.94
C SER A 102 0.13 -11.72 21.35
N SER A 103 1.14 -12.05 22.18
CA SER A 103 1.29 -11.49 23.53
C SER A 103 1.97 -10.11 23.58
N ASN A 104 2.52 -9.62 22.47
CA ASN A 104 3.16 -8.31 22.40
C ASN A 104 2.19 -7.25 21.88
N ALA A 105 1.58 -6.52 22.79
CA ALA A 105 0.58 -5.50 22.46
C ALA A 105 1.10 -4.40 21.51
N LYS A 106 2.40 -4.06 21.52
CA LYS A 106 2.96 -3.04 20.61
C LYS A 106 3.02 -3.55 19.18
N VAL A 107 3.47 -4.80 18.99
CA VAL A 107 3.50 -5.42 17.66
C VAL A 107 2.08 -5.64 17.15
N MET A 108 1.19 -6.19 17.97
CA MET A 108 -0.18 -6.48 17.52
C MET A 108 -0.98 -5.23 17.15
N LYS A 109 -0.85 -4.15 17.93
CA LYS A 109 -1.51 -2.86 17.60
C LYS A 109 -0.90 -2.20 16.36
N GLY A 110 0.39 -2.40 16.10
CA GLY A 110 1.12 -1.77 15.00
C GLY A 110 1.40 -2.69 13.81
N ARG A 111 0.80 -3.88 13.73
CA ARG A 111 1.09 -4.86 12.67
C ARG A 111 0.69 -4.35 11.29
N GLU A 112 -0.34 -3.51 11.22
CA GLU A 112 -0.75 -2.78 10.02
C GLU A 112 0.38 -1.87 9.55
N ASP A 113 0.89 -0.99 10.43
CA ASP A 113 1.99 -0.09 10.11
C ASP A 113 3.24 -0.85 9.64
N ILE A 114 3.57 -1.98 10.30
CA ILE A 114 4.69 -2.84 9.91
C ILE A 114 4.47 -3.41 8.50
N TYR A 115 3.25 -3.86 8.19
CA TYR A 115 2.90 -4.33 6.85
C TYR A 115 3.08 -3.21 5.82
N ASN A 116 2.59 -2.01 6.09
CA ASN A 116 2.69 -0.85 5.18
C ASN A 116 4.15 -0.54 4.84
N TYR A 117 5.01 -0.51 5.87
CA TYR A 117 6.47 -0.34 5.69
C TYR A 117 7.09 -1.45 4.84
N LEU A 118 6.82 -2.72 5.15
CA LEU A 118 7.41 -3.85 4.42
C LEU A 118 6.85 -3.96 3.00
N LYS A 119 5.60 -3.55 2.77
CA LYS A 119 5.01 -3.50 1.44
C LYS A 119 5.66 -2.43 0.58
N ALA A 120 5.97 -1.25 1.15
CA ALA A 120 6.76 -0.21 0.47
C ALA A 120 8.16 -0.71 0.04
N ARG A 121 8.78 -1.58 0.84
CA ARG A 121 10.03 -2.26 0.47
C ARG A 121 9.83 -3.28 -0.64
N ALA A 122 8.83 -4.14 -0.49
CA ALA A 122 8.54 -5.22 -1.42
C ALA A 122 8.21 -4.71 -2.83
N ASP A 123 7.49 -3.59 -2.90
CA ASP A 123 7.13 -2.94 -4.15
C ASP A 123 8.27 -2.09 -4.74
N GLY A 124 9.45 -2.08 -4.09
CA GLY A 124 10.62 -1.32 -4.52
C GLY A 124 10.46 0.20 -4.38
N ALA A 125 9.40 0.68 -3.74
CA ALA A 125 9.13 2.11 -3.59
C ALA A 125 10.13 2.80 -2.66
N ILE A 126 10.76 2.03 -1.76
CA ILE A 126 11.93 2.46 -1.00
C ILE A 126 13.04 1.41 -1.07
N GLY A 127 14.14 1.69 -1.78
CA GLY A 127 15.35 0.84 -1.79
C GLY A 127 16.00 0.74 -0.39
N GLU A 128 16.97 -0.15 -0.17
CA GLU A 128 17.55 -0.51 1.16
C GLU A 128 18.32 0.61 1.92
N VAL A 129 17.65 1.73 2.18
CA VAL A 129 18.14 2.90 2.90
C VAL A 129 17.25 3.21 4.09
N LYS A 130 17.77 3.92 5.08
CA LYS A 130 16.97 4.39 6.22
C LYS A 130 15.88 5.35 5.71
N PRO A 131 14.59 5.06 5.96
CA PRO A 131 13.54 5.97 5.57
C PRO A 131 13.50 7.19 6.50
N LYS A 132 12.93 8.26 5.99
CA LYS A 132 12.55 9.45 6.75
C LYS A 132 11.03 9.49 6.88
N LYS A 133 10.54 10.32 7.80
CA LYS A 133 9.11 10.65 7.84
C LYS A 133 8.89 11.84 6.89
N ALA A 134 7.87 11.77 6.07
CA ALA A 134 7.39 12.95 5.33
C ALA A 134 6.97 14.05 6.32
N ASN A 135 7.21 15.31 5.94
CA ASN A 135 6.84 16.48 6.74
C ASN A 135 5.34 16.74 6.75
#